data_AF-A0AAU7T005-F1
#
_entry.id   AF-A0AAU7T005-F1
#
_cell.length_a   1.000
_cell.length_b   1.000
_cell.length_c   1.000
_cell.angle_alpha   90.00
_cell.angle_beta   90.00
_cell.angle_gamma   90.00
#
_symmetry.space_group_name_H-M   'P 1'
#
loop_
_entity.id
_entity.type
_entity.pdbx_description
1 polymer ?
#
loop_
_entity_poly.entity_id
_entity_poly.type
_entity_poly.pdbx_seq_one_letter_code
_entity_poly.pdbx_strand_id
1 'polypeptide(L)'
;MFYETYQKCLTENEPFYITFNAPKKCQKYKGTIRKHCDLGYVQKSFDLTAYYSHIEVEKRHDSFIPDLLLTRQTNPEDSIYIEIAVTHFLSEKKENSGKRIIEIPLNSEEDVEKIYKADLQQSDALFLGFNQESEPIVDAECKCQRKKYFAFHVWDSGKSWLGLEYLADIQTKMKKYQDKILYTNIIETDLEFENSSSLMGYAHGDIFIAQLKLAVENKVPVKSCFLCKYSGDNYNYVENQPIYCKAKKMACNSNQAAECDWYRLA
;
A
#
# COMPACT_ATOMS: atom_id res chain seq x y z
N MET A 1 18.53 -17.23 -29.63
CA MET A 1 18.22 -17.36 -28.18
C MET A 1 16.72 -17.47 -27.91
N PHE A 2 15.94 -16.41 -27.63
CA PHE A 2 14.55 -16.59 -27.17
C PHE A 2 13.70 -17.39 -28.15
N TYR A 3 13.77 -17.04 -29.45
CA TYR A 3 13.08 -17.77 -30.50
C TYR A 3 13.36 -19.28 -30.47
N GLU A 4 14.64 -19.66 -30.37
CA GLU A 4 15.08 -21.06 -30.35
C GLU A 4 14.59 -21.77 -29.08
N THR A 5 14.73 -21.14 -27.91
CA THR A 5 14.23 -21.71 -26.65
C THR A 5 12.72 -21.92 -26.71
N TYR A 6 11.97 -20.92 -27.16
CA TYR A 6 10.51 -20.99 -27.23
C TYR A 6 10.03 -22.04 -28.24
N GLN A 7 10.67 -22.12 -29.41
CA GLN A 7 10.38 -23.17 -30.40
C GLN A 7 10.69 -24.56 -29.87
N LYS A 8 11.79 -24.71 -29.13
CA LYS A 8 12.12 -25.96 -28.45
C LYS A 8 11.01 -26.34 -27.48
N CYS A 9 10.57 -25.42 -26.61
CA CYS A 9 9.46 -25.65 -25.68
C CYS A 9 8.19 -26.10 -26.41
N LEU A 10 7.80 -25.45 -27.51
CA LEU A 10 6.64 -25.85 -28.32
C LEU A 10 6.80 -27.25 -28.92
N THR A 11 7.98 -27.59 -29.44
CA THR A 11 8.24 -28.86 -30.12
C THR A 11 8.30 -30.03 -29.15
N GLU A 12 8.90 -29.80 -27.98
CA GLU A 12 9.09 -30.80 -26.92
C GLU A 12 7.88 -30.86 -25.96
N ASN A 13 6.88 -29.99 -26.15
CA ASN A 13 5.72 -29.83 -25.26
C ASN A 13 6.15 -29.53 -23.81
N GLU A 14 7.18 -28.70 -23.67
CA GLU A 14 7.63 -28.13 -22.40
C GLU A 14 7.01 -26.74 -22.18
N PRO A 15 6.72 -26.36 -20.93
CA PRO A 15 6.16 -25.06 -20.63
C PRO A 15 7.20 -23.95 -20.78
N PHE A 16 6.73 -22.73 -21.09
CA PHE A 16 7.52 -21.52 -20.96
C PHE A 16 6.79 -20.56 -20.04
N TYR A 17 7.25 -20.46 -18.79
CA TYR A 17 6.57 -19.68 -17.76
C TYR A 17 7.00 -18.21 -17.75
N ILE A 18 6.03 -17.35 -17.44
CA ILE A 18 6.27 -16.02 -16.89
C ILE A 18 5.68 -15.97 -15.49
N THR A 19 6.44 -15.45 -14.53
CA THR A 19 6.04 -15.40 -13.13
C THR A 19 6.21 -14.00 -12.56
N PHE A 20 5.13 -13.43 -12.01
CA PHE A 20 5.16 -12.10 -11.42
C PHE A 20 4.30 -11.97 -10.16
N ASN A 21 4.63 -10.98 -9.33
CA ASN A 21 3.94 -10.72 -8.07
C ASN A 21 2.71 -9.85 -8.29
N ALA A 22 1.53 -10.38 -7.98
CA ALA A 22 0.28 -9.62 -7.89
C ALA A 22 0.00 -9.22 -6.43
N PRO A 23 -0.38 -7.97 -6.14
CA PRO A 23 -0.64 -7.53 -4.78
C PRO A 23 -1.90 -8.17 -4.20
N LYS A 24 -1.85 -8.66 -2.96
CA LYS A 24 -3.04 -9.13 -2.22
C LYS A 24 -3.75 -7.94 -1.60
N LYS A 25 -4.97 -7.63 -2.06
CA LYS A 25 -5.76 -6.50 -1.54
C LYS A 25 -6.99 -7.00 -0.79
N CYS A 26 -7.04 -6.78 0.53
CA CYS A 26 -8.28 -6.90 1.29
C CYS A 26 -9.15 -5.65 1.11
N GLN A 27 -10.43 -5.82 0.78
CA GLN A 27 -11.38 -4.73 0.62
C GLN A 27 -12.26 -4.48 1.86
N LYS A 28 -12.34 -5.44 2.79
CA LYS A 28 -13.21 -5.42 3.98
C LYS A 28 -13.14 -4.12 4.80
N TYR A 29 -11.94 -3.58 4.96
CA TYR A 29 -11.69 -2.38 5.77
C TYR A 29 -11.43 -1.12 4.93
N LYS A 30 -11.62 -1.17 3.60
CA LYS A 30 -11.37 -0.03 2.71
C LYS A 30 -12.16 1.22 3.14
N GLY A 31 -13.40 1.04 3.59
CA GLY A 31 -14.21 2.15 4.11
C GLY A 31 -13.67 2.77 5.41
N THR A 32 -12.98 1.97 6.24
CA THR A 32 -12.43 2.41 7.52
C THR A 32 -11.12 3.17 7.34
N ILE A 33 -10.14 2.58 6.63
CA ILE A 33 -8.79 3.17 6.49
C ILE A 33 -8.60 3.99 5.21
N ARG A 34 -9.62 4.05 4.34
CA ARG A 34 -9.60 4.72 3.03
C ARG A 34 -8.47 4.28 2.09
N LYS A 35 -7.83 3.15 2.39
CA LYS A 35 -6.79 2.49 1.60
C LYS A 35 -6.99 0.97 1.59
N HIS A 36 -6.24 0.27 0.75
CA HIS A 36 -6.16 -1.18 0.82
C HIS A 36 -5.18 -1.57 1.92
N CYS A 37 -5.55 -2.58 2.69
CA CYS A 37 -4.62 -3.20 3.62
C CYS A 37 -3.62 -4.03 2.81
N ASP A 38 -2.34 -3.73 2.98
CA ASP A 38 -1.25 -4.48 2.35
C ASP A 38 -1.13 -5.86 3.00
N LEU A 39 -1.32 -6.91 2.21
CA LEU A 39 -1.17 -8.30 2.64
C LEU A 39 -0.03 -9.01 1.90
N GLY A 40 0.90 -8.23 1.36
CA GLY A 40 1.99 -8.69 0.53
C GLY A 40 1.50 -9.09 -0.86
N TYR A 41 2.19 -10.06 -1.44
CA TYR A 41 2.00 -10.46 -2.83
C TYR A 41 1.66 -11.95 -2.95
N VAL A 42 1.06 -12.32 -4.07
CA VAL A 42 0.97 -13.70 -4.55
C VAL A 42 1.73 -13.79 -5.87
N GLN A 43 2.49 -14.87 -6.04
CA GLN A 43 3.07 -15.16 -7.35
C GLN A 43 1.97 -15.70 -8.27
N LYS A 44 1.84 -15.06 -9.44
CA LYS A 44 1.06 -15.58 -10.57
C LYS A 44 2.03 -16.09 -11.61
N SER A 45 1.82 -17.33 -12.06
CA SER A 45 2.60 -17.95 -13.11
C SER A 45 1.70 -18.29 -14.29
N PHE A 46 2.15 -17.97 -15.50
CA PHE A 46 1.44 -18.24 -16.75
C PHE A 46 2.35 -18.99 -17.69
N ASP A 47 1.92 -20.17 -18.12
CA ASP A 47 2.57 -20.87 -19.22
C ASP A 47 2.18 -20.23 -20.55
N LEU A 48 3.14 -19.66 -21.25
CA LEU A 48 2.92 -19.04 -22.56
C LEU A 48 2.61 -20.10 -23.63
N THR A 49 3.25 -21.28 -23.59
CA THR A 49 3.09 -22.28 -24.67
C THR A 49 1.68 -22.89 -24.67
N ALA A 50 1.01 -22.89 -23.53
CA ALA A 50 -0.39 -23.30 -23.39
C ALA A 50 -1.38 -22.44 -24.20
N TYR A 51 -1.00 -21.22 -24.59
CA TYR A 51 -1.90 -20.28 -25.29
C TYR A 51 -1.34 -19.79 -26.63
N TYR A 52 -0.02 -19.57 -26.74
CA TYR A 52 0.63 -18.98 -27.90
C TYR A 52 1.49 -20.02 -28.61
N SER A 53 0.94 -20.60 -29.68
CA SER A 53 1.59 -21.68 -30.42
C SER A 53 2.40 -21.20 -31.62
N HIS A 54 2.40 -19.89 -31.91
CA HIS A 54 3.10 -19.30 -33.04
C HIS A 54 4.03 -18.19 -32.56
N ILE A 55 5.24 -18.19 -33.10
CA ILE A 55 6.30 -17.21 -32.83
C ILE A 55 6.92 -16.74 -34.15
N GLU A 56 7.05 -15.43 -34.32
CA GLU A 56 7.61 -14.81 -35.54
C GLU A 56 8.62 -13.71 -35.18
N VAL A 57 9.72 -13.61 -35.93
CA VAL A 57 10.81 -12.66 -35.70
C VAL A 57 10.57 -11.38 -36.52
N GLU A 58 10.72 -10.21 -35.89
CA GLU A 58 10.65 -8.88 -36.54
C GLU A 58 9.39 -8.65 -37.40
N LYS A 59 8.29 -9.32 -37.07
CA LYS A 59 7.05 -9.22 -37.83
C LYS A 59 6.27 -7.98 -37.40
N ARG A 60 6.00 -7.09 -38.37
CA ARG A 60 5.11 -5.94 -38.16
C ARG A 60 3.73 -6.40 -37.69
N HIS A 61 3.28 -5.82 -36.58
CA HIS A 61 1.93 -5.99 -36.05
C HIS A 61 1.39 -4.61 -35.64
N ASP A 62 0.25 -4.23 -36.18
CA ASP A 62 -0.28 -2.86 -36.11
C ASP A 62 0.75 -1.81 -36.57
N SER A 63 1.03 -0.83 -35.72
CA SER A 63 2.01 0.24 -35.93
C SER A 63 3.40 -0.09 -35.40
N PHE A 64 3.61 -1.30 -34.87
CA PHE A 64 4.84 -1.70 -34.19
C PHE A 64 5.54 -2.85 -34.91
N ILE A 65 6.85 -2.96 -34.69
CA ILE A 65 7.65 -4.12 -35.06
C ILE A 65 8.34 -4.55 -33.76
N PRO A 66 7.87 -5.60 -33.10
CA PRO A 66 8.57 -6.20 -31.97
C PRO A 66 9.70 -7.10 -32.46
N ASP A 67 10.67 -7.38 -31.58
CA ASP A 67 11.74 -8.34 -31.91
C ASP A 67 11.15 -9.74 -32.14
N LEU A 68 10.20 -10.13 -31.30
CA LEU A 68 9.42 -11.35 -31.49
C LEU A 68 7.94 -11.09 -31.23
N LEU A 69 7.10 -11.72 -32.03
CA LEU A 69 5.65 -11.70 -31.91
C LEU A 69 5.15 -13.10 -31.56
N LEU A 70 4.49 -13.24 -30.40
CA LEU A 70 3.76 -14.44 -30.03
C LEU A 70 2.28 -14.27 -30.36
N THR A 71 1.67 -15.25 -31.02
CA THR A 71 0.24 -15.25 -31.35
C THR A 71 -0.43 -16.57 -31.02
N ARG A 72 -1.72 -16.51 -30.69
CA ARG A 72 -2.56 -17.69 -30.53
C ARG A 72 -2.99 -18.22 -31.89
N GLN A 73 -3.13 -19.53 -32.01
CA GLN A 73 -3.70 -20.14 -33.22
C GLN A 73 -5.14 -19.68 -33.49
N THR A 74 -5.94 -19.52 -32.44
CA THR A 74 -7.37 -19.24 -32.53
C THR A 74 -7.71 -17.75 -32.56
N ASN A 75 -6.80 -16.89 -32.09
CA ASN A 75 -7.00 -15.44 -32.07
C ASN A 75 -5.66 -14.70 -32.20
N PRO A 76 -5.20 -14.40 -33.42
CA PRO A 76 -3.93 -13.72 -33.65
C PRO A 76 -3.86 -12.29 -33.05
N GLU A 77 -5.00 -11.62 -32.87
CA GLU A 77 -5.07 -10.27 -32.28
C GLU A 77 -4.73 -10.28 -30.78
N ASP A 78 -4.96 -11.40 -30.11
CA ASP A 78 -4.53 -11.64 -28.74
C ASP A 78 -3.05 -12.06 -28.77
N SER A 79 -2.17 -11.09 -28.93
CA SER A 79 -0.72 -11.29 -29.13
C SER A 79 0.11 -10.81 -27.93
N ILE A 80 1.38 -11.23 -27.88
CA ILE A 80 2.39 -10.72 -26.94
C ILE A 80 3.61 -10.29 -27.75
N TYR A 81 4.12 -9.10 -27.44
CA TYR A 81 5.38 -8.61 -27.99
C TYR A 81 6.51 -8.97 -27.04
N ILE A 82 7.58 -9.58 -27.55
CA ILE A 82 8.82 -9.77 -26.80
C ILE A 82 9.83 -8.77 -27.33
N GLU A 83 10.45 -8.03 -26.42
CA GLU A 83 11.41 -6.98 -26.72
C GLU A 83 12.69 -7.24 -25.91
N ILE A 84 13.82 -7.33 -26.59
CA ILE A 84 15.12 -7.60 -25.99
C ILE A 84 15.88 -6.28 -25.90
N ALA A 85 15.93 -5.70 -24.70
CA ALA A 85 16.49 -4.37 -24.48
C ALA A 85 17.96 -4.45 -24.03
N VAL A 86 18.89 -3.91 -24.82
CA VAL A 86 20.33 -3.90 -24.47
C VAL A 86 20.78 -2.58 -23.84
N THR A 87 20.27 -1.45 -24.31
CA THR A 87 20.70 -0.11 -23.83
C THR A 87 19.58 0.91 -23.62
N HIS A 88 18.39 0.67 -24.17
CA HIS A 88 17.25 1.57 -24.06
C HIS A 88 15.98 0.78 -23.76
N PHE A 89 15.27 1.22 -22.71
CA PHE A 89 13.95 0.70 -22.37
C PHE A 89 12.90 1.19 -23.39
N LEU A 90 11.75 0.50 -23.42
CA LEU A 90 10.60 0.78 -24.27
C LEU A 90 10.25 2.27 -24.38
N SER A 91 9.88 2.69 -25.60
CA SER A 91 9.35 4.04 -25.82
C SER A 91 7.99 4.22 -25.15
N GLU A 92 7.68 5.42 -24.65
CA GLU A 92 6.37 5.79 -24.06
C GLU A 92 5.16 5.41 -24.96
N LYS A 93 5.33 5.40 -26.28
CA LYS A 93 4.29 5.00 -27.24
C LYS A 93 3.90 3.52 -27.14
N LYS A 94 4.85 2.64 -26.83
CA LYS A 94 4.60 1.19 -26.68
C LYS A 94 3.97 0.90 -25.32
N GLU A 95 4.40 1.59 -24.26
CA GLU A 95 3.81 1.46 -22.92
C GLU A 95 2.32 1.80 -22.89
N ASN A 96 1.93 2.87 -23.60
CA ASN A 96 0.55 3.35 -23.64
C ASN A 96 -0.32 2.65 -24.71
N SER A 97 0.20 1.63 -25.39
CA SER A 97 -0.50 0.95 -26.50
C SER A 97 -1.60 -0.01 -26.05
N GLY A 98 -1.63 -0.37 -24.76
CA GLY A 98 -2.52 -1.41 -24.23
C GLY A 98 -2.17 -2.83 -24.68
N LYS A 99 -1.08 -3.03 -25.41
CA LYS A 99 -0.58 -4.35 -25.81
C LYS A 99 0.15 -5.02 -24.64
N ARG A 100 0.16 -6.36 -24.64
CA ARG A 100 0.99 -7.13 -23.72
C ARG A 100 2.41 -7.17 -24.25
N ILE A 101 3.36 -6.75 -23.43
CA ILE A 101 4.77 -6.67 -23.80
C ILE A 101 5.60 -7.31 -22.69
N ILE A 102 6.49 -8.21 -23.06
CA ILE A 102 7.53 -8.77 -22.20
C ILE A 102 8.84 -8.14 -22.65
N GLU A 103 9.36 -7.21 -21.85
CA GLU A 103 10.63 -6.56 -22.11
C GLU A 103 11.72 -7.21 -21.26
N ILE A 104 12.74 -7.76 -21.91
CA ILE A 104 13.81 -8.51 -21.27
C ILE A 104 15.11 -7.71 -21.40
N PRO A 105 15.59 -7.07 -20.32
CA PRO A 105 16.87 -6.37 -20.36
C PRO A 105 18.04 -7.37 -20.45
N LEU A 106 18.97 -7.18 -21.37
CA LEU A 106 20.22 -7.93 -21.45
C LEU A 106 21.39 -6.97 -21.30
N ASN A 107 22.06 -7.01 -20.14
CA ASN A 107 23.22 -6.17 -19.83
C ASN A 107 24.55 -6.92 -19.98
N SER A 108 24.49 -8.25 -20.04
CA SER A 108 25.63 -9.16 -20.13
C SER A 108 25.25 -10.45 -20.88
N GLU A 109 26.25 -11.23 -21.29
CA GLU A 109 26.01 -12.56 -21.86
C GLU A 109 25.38 -13.53 -20.85
N GLU A 110 25.64 -13.37 -19.55
CA GLU A 110 25.04 -14.22 -18.50
C GLU A 110 23.51 -14.01 -18.41
N ASP A 111 23.00 -12.83 -18.79
CA ASP A 111 21.56 -12.56 -18.78
C ASP A 111 20.79 -13.42 -19.78
N VAL A 112 21.46 -14.02 -20.77
CA VAL A 112 20.88 -14.95 -21.75
C VAL A 112 20.37 -16.22 -21.06
N GLU A 113 21.01 -16.63 -19.96
CA GLU A 113 20.66 -17.85 -19.21
C GLU A 113 19.24 -17.82 -18.64
N LYS A 114 18.71 -16.64 -18.29
CA LYS A 114 17.34 -16.53 -17.77
C LYS A 114 16.29 -16.90 -18.83
N ILE A 115 16.61 -16.73 -20.11
CA ILE A 115 15.73 -17.12 -21.21
C ILE A 115 15.83 -18.63 -21.45
N TYR A 116 17.03 -19.22 -21.38
CA TYR A 116 17.19 -20.68 -21.53
C TYR A 116 16.49 -21.49 -20.44
N LYS A 117 16.28 -20.92 -19.25
CA LYS A 117 15.49 -21.54 -18.17
C LYS A 117 14.01 -21.73 -18.51
N ALA A 118 13.50 -21.04 -19.54
CA ALA A 118 12.07 -21.05 -19.90
C ALA A 118 11.12 -20.72 -18.73
N ASP A 119 11.59 -19.92 -17.77
CA ASP A 119 10.82 -19.46 -16.61
C ASP A 119 11.29 -18.06 -16.22
N LEU A 120 10.70 -17.05 -16.87
CA LEU A 120 11.04 -15.65 -16.64
C LEU A 120 10.36 -15.14 -15.37
N GLN A 121 11.16 -14.71 -14.40
CA GLN A 121 10.68 -14.06 -13.19
C GLN A 121 10.50 -12.55 -13.38
N GLN A 122 9.80 -11.91 -12.44
CA GLN A 122 9.66 -10.44 -12.40
C GLN A 122 10.99 -9.69 -12.27
N SER A 123 12.03 -10.34 -11.73
CA SER A 123 13.40 -9.79 -11.74
C SER A 123 14.05 -9.81 -13.12
N ASP A 124 13.58 -10.69 -14.00
CA ASP A 124 14.24 -11.01 -15.26
C ASP A 124 13.71 -10.17 -16.41
N ALA A 125 12.44 -9.75 -16.32
CA ALA A 125 11.71 -9.03 -17.36
C ALA A 125 10.62 -8.10 -16.80
N LEU A 126 10.28 -7.07 -17.56
CA LEU A 126 9.12 -6.21 -17.33
C LEU A 126 7.91 -6.77 -18.08
N PHE A 127 6.78 -6.91 -17.38
CA PHE A 127 5.54 -7.49 -17.91
C PHE A 127 4.45 -6.42 -18.05
N LEU A 128 4.42 -5.72 -19.19
CA LEU A 128 3.43 -4.67 -19.47
C LEU A 128 2.13 -5.23 -20.04
N GLY A 129 0.99 -4.65 -19.66
CA GLY A 129 -0.33 -5.05 -20.15
C GLY A 129 -0.85 -6.40 -19.64
N PHE A 130 -0.08 -7.11 -18.80
CA PHE A 130 -0.53 -8.33 -18.13
C PHE A 130 -1.47 -7.99 -16.98
N ASN A 131 -2.46 -8.86 -16.72
CA ASN A 131 -3.36 -8.70 -15.60
C ASN A 131 -2.63 -8.98 -14.27
N GLN A 132 -1.99 -7.92 -13.74
CA GLN A 132 -1.39 -7.86 -12.43
C GLN A 132 -2.39 -7.37 -11.37
N GLU A 133 -3.69 -7.38 -11.68
CA GLU A 133 -4.71 -6.96 -10.72
C GLU A 133 -4.68 -7.87 -9.49
N SER A 134 -5.03 -7.23 -8.38
CA SER A 134 -5.12 -7.89 -7.09
C SER A 134 -6.19 -8.97 -7.12
N GLU A 135 -5.81 -10.18 -6.74
CA GLU A 135 -6.78 -11.23 -6.46
C GLU A 135 -7.66 -10.79 -5.28
N PRO A 136 -9.00 -10.78 -5.44
CA PRO A 136 -9.89 -10.56 -4.31
C PRO A 136 -9.71 -11.73 -3.35
N ILE A 137 -9.07 -11.47 -2.21
CA ILE A 137 -8.89 -12.50 -1.20
C ILE A 137 -10.18 -12.71 -0.40
N VAL A 138 -10.40 -13.95 0.03
CA VAL A 138 -11.52 -14.29 0.92
C VAL A 138 -11.34 -13.66 2.30
N ASP A 139 -12.44 -13.46 3.03
CA ASP A 139 -12.45 -12.87 4.36
C ASP A 139 -11.51 -13.58 5.35
N ALA A 140 -11.33 -14.89 5.22
CA ALA A 140 -10.42 -15.69 6.05
C ALA A 140 -8.94 -15.34 5.82
N GLU A 141 -8.58 -14.90 4.62
CA GLU A 141 -7.22 -14.47 4.28
C GLU A 141 -6.96 -12.99 4.65
N CYS A 142 -8.02 -12.22 4.93
CA CYS A 142 -7.90 -10.84 5.37
C CYS A 142 -7.40 -10.75 6.82
N LYS A 143 -6.08 -10.86 6.99
CA LYS A 143 -5.39 -10.73 8.29
C LYS A 143 -5.38 -9.30 8.86
N CYS A 144 -5.93 -8.33 8.12
CA CYS A 144 -5.99 -6.92 8.49
C CYS A 144 -6.71 -6.66 9.81
N GLN A 145 -7.66 -7.51 10.17
CA GLN A 145 -8.39 -7.40 11.43
C GLN A 145 -7.47 -7.42 12.67
N ARG A 146 -6.31 -8.08 12.57
CA ARG A 146 -5.32 -8.22 13.65
C ARG A 146 -4.16 -7.24 13.55
N LYS A 147 -4.14 -6.36 12.54
CA LYS A 147 -3.15 -5.28 12.46
C LYS A 147 -3.55 -4.16 13.40
N LYS A 148 -2.60 -3.63 14.14
CA LYS A 148 -2.82 -2.47 15.01
C LYS A 148 -2.61 -1.18 14.23
N TYR A 149 -3.39 -0.18 14.60
CA TYR A 149 -3.31 1.18 14.08
C TYR A 149 -3.46 2.15 15.22
N PHE A 150 -2.87 3.31 15.07
CA PHE A 150 -3.20 4.46 15.88
C PHE A 150 -4.54 5.02 15.44
N ALA A 151 -5.50 5.08 16.36
CA ALA A 151 -6.80 5.71 16.13
C ALA A 151 -6.92 6.96 16.98
N PHE A 152 -6.94 8.11 16.33
CA PHE A 152 -7.26 9.39 16.96
C PHE A 152 -8.74 9.69 16.78
N HIS A 153 -9.48 9.84 17.88
CA HIS A 153 -10.90 10.18 17.88
C HIS A 153 -11.13 11.53 18.55
N VAL A 154 -12.00 12.35 17.98
CA VAL A 154 -12.58 13.53 18.63
C VAL A 154 -14.07 13.28 18.85
N TRP A 155 -14.52 13.48 20.08
CA TRP A 155 -15.89 13.25 20.53
C TRP A 155 -16.72 14.54 20.46
N ASP A 156 -18.05 14.40 20.44
CA ASP A 156 -19.02 15.51 20.45
C ASP A 156 -18.86 16.46 21.66
N SER A 157 -18.36 15.93 22.78
CA SER A 157 -17.95 16.72 23.94
C SER A 157 -16.74 17.65 23.71
N GLY A 158 -16.06 17.54 22.57
CA GLY A 158 -14.80 18.22 22.28
C GLY A 158 -13.56 17.52 22.85
N LYS A 159 -13.73 16.44 23.64
CA LYS A 159 -12.63 15.60 24.13
C LYS A 159 -11.98 14.83 22.98
N SER A 160 -10.71 14.48 23.13
CA SER A 160 -9.96 13.65 22.17
C SER A 160 -9.28 12.48 22.84
N TRP A 161 -9.01 11.43 22.07
CA TRP A 161 -8.29 10.26 22.52
C TRP A 161 -7.46 9.67 21.37
N LEU A 162 -6.27 9.20 21.68
CA LEU A 162 -5.42 8.42 20.78
C LEU A 162 -5.13 7.08 21.46
N GLY A 163 -5.30 5.99 20.73
CA GLY A 163 -4.83 4.69 21.17
C GLY A 163 -4.36 3.81 20.04
N LEU A 164 -3.55 2.82 20.40
CA LEU A 164 -3.08 1.77 19.52
C LEU A 164 -4.06 0.59 19.64
N GLU A 165 -4.84 0.34 18.60
CA GLU A 165 -5.94 -0.62 18.62
C GLU A 165 -5.93 -1.50 17.38
N TYR A 166 -6.53 -2.69 17.47
CA TYR A 166 -6.76 -3.52 16.29
C TYR A 166 -7.76 -2.86 15.35
N LEU A 167 -7.56 -3.05 14.04
CA LEU A 167 -8.43 -2.45 13.03
C LEU A 167 -9.91 -2.88 13.17
N ALA A 168 -10.16 -4.12 13.59
CA ALA A 168 -11.51 -4.61 13.88
C ALA A 168 -12.17 -3.85 15.04
N ASP A 169 -11.40 -3.54 16.09
CA ASP A 169 -11.89 -2.80 17.26
C ASP A 169 -12.18 -1.34 16.90
N ILE A 170 -11.30 -0.71 16.11
CA ILE A 170 -11.51 0.65 15.59
C ILE A 170 -12.81 0.70 14.78
N GLN A 171 -13.01 -0.22 13.83
CA GLN A 171 -14.23 -0.28 13.02
C GLN A 171 -15.48 -0.46 13.90
N THR A 172 -15.42 -1.36 14.88
CA THR A 172 -16.51 -1.63 15.82
C THR A 172 -16.84 -0.38 16.65
N LYS A 173 -15.83 0.32 17.17
CA LYS A 173 -15.98 1.56 17.94
C LYS A 173 -16.59 2.67 17.10
N MET A 174 -16.11 2.87 15.87
CA MET A 174 -16.65 3.87 14.94
C MET A 174 -18.12 3.62 14.64
N LYS A 175 -18.51 2.35 14.43
CA LYS A 175 -19.92 1.99 14.19
C LYS A 175 -20.77 2.18 15.44
N LYS A 176 -20.29 1.75 16.61
CA LYS A 176 -21.02 1.83 17.88
C LYS A 176 -21.28 3.28 18.32
N TYR A 177 -20.32 4.17 18.07
CA TYR A 177 -20.36 5.56 18.53
C TYR A 177 -20.39 6.57 17.38
N GLN A 178 -20.95 6.19 16.23
CA GLN A 178 -20.98 7.03 15.02
C GLN A 178 -21.60 8.41 15.27
N ASP A 179 -22.61 8.50 16.15
CA ASP A 179 -23.31 9.77 16.47
C ASP A 179 -22.56 10.63 17.50
N LYS A 180 -21.49 10.08 18.09
CA LYS A 180 -20.69 10.71 19.16
C LYS A 180 -19.28 11.06 18.70
N ILE A 181 -18.78 10.43 17.65
CA ILE A 181 -17.46 10.69 17.09
C ILE A 181 -17.59 11.74 15.99
N LEU A 182 -17.03 12.92 16.21
CA LEU A 182 -17.01 14.01 15.23
C LEU A 182 -15.92 13.86 14.19
N TYR A 183 -14.79 13.26 14.58
CA TYR A 183 -13.62 13.11 13.73
C TYR A 183 -12.85 11.86 14.11
N THR A 184 -12.32 11.18 13.11
CA THR A 184 -11.38 10.07 13.30
C THR A 184 -10.26 10.20 12.28
N ASN A 185 -9.03 10.03 12.74
CA ASN A 185 -7.89 9.77 11.87
C ASN A 185 -7.22 8.46 12.27
N ILE A 186 -6.94 7.62 11.28
CA ILE A 186 -6.31 6.30 11.48
C ILE A 186 -4.92 6.35 10.85
N ILE A 187 -3.91 6.06 11.65
CA ILE A 187 -2.50 6.20 11.30
C ILE A 187 -1.87 4.81 11.38
N GLU A 188 -1.16 4.44 10.32
CA GLU A 188 -0.43 3.18 10.28
C GLU A 188 0.82 3.28 11.16
N THR A 189 1.09 2.20 11.89
CA THR A 189 2.31 2.03 12.68
C THR A 189 3.19 1.00 12.00
N ASP A 190 4.52 1.14 12.11
CA ASP A 190 5.44 0.09 11.71
C ASP A 190 5.62 -0.95 12.83
N LEU A 191 6.18 -2.11 12.46
CA LEU A 191 6.40 -3.25 13.37
C LEU A 191 7.51 -3.00 14.40
N GLU A 192 8.43 -2.07 14.12
CA GLU A 192 9.50 -1.69 15.05
C GLU A 192 8.93 -0.90 16.23
N PHE A 193 7.94 -0.06 15.95
CA PHE A 193 7.21 0.72 16.94
C PHE A 193 6.42 -0.14 17.94
N GLU A 194 5.77 -1.22 17.46
CA GLU A 194 4.98 -2.12 18.34
C GLU A 194 5.83 -2.81 19.42
N ASN A 195 7.13 -3.00 19.17
CA ASN A 195 8.02 -3.75 20.05
C ASN A 195 8.87 -2.87 20.98
N SER A 196 8.77 -1.53 20.89
CA SER A 196 9.61 -0.61 21.67
C SER A 196 8.81 0.18 22.71
N SER A 197 8.83 -0.28 23.96
CA SER A 197 8.13 0.40 25.08
C SER A 197 8.60 1.83 25.32
N SER A 198 9.88 2.12 25.07
CA SER A 198 10.49 3.43 25.32
C SER A 198 10.18 4.44 24.21
N LEU A 199 10.21 4.03 22.94
CA LEU A 199 9.81 4.89 21.81
C LEU A 199 8.29 5.13 21.81
N MET A 200 7.51 4.13 22.21
CA MET A 200 6.05 4.19 22.27
C MET A 200 5.56 5.33 23.16
N GLY A 201 6.13 5.55 24.35
CA GLY A 201 5.70 6.64 25.25
C GLY A 201 5.88 8.04 24.66
N TYR A 202 7.07 8.35 24.14
CA TYR A 202 7.39 9.68 23.58
C TYR A 202 6.64 9.93 22.27
N ALA A 203 6.66 8.96 21.35
CA ALA A 203 6.01 9.12 20.06
C ALA A 203 4.47 9.09 20.15
N HIS A 204 3.87 8.41 21.14
CA HIS A 204 2.43 8.56 21.41
C HIS A 204 2.06 10.01 21.73
N GLY A 205 2.89 10.72 22.50
CA GLY A 205 2.69 12.13 22.82
C GLY A 205 2.78 13.03 21.60
N ASP A 206 3.82 12.85 20.78
CA ASP A 206 4.03 13.64 19.57
C ASP A 206 2.94 13.39 18.52
N ILE A 207 2.57 12.12 18.29
CA ILE A 207 1.46 11.76 17.41
C ILE A 207 0.17 12.42 17.92
N PHE A 208 -0.10 12.34 19.22
CA PHE A 208 -1.30 12.94 19.79
C PHE A 208 -1.35 14.45 19.56
N ILE A 209 -0.25 15.18 19.82
CA ILE A 209 -0.17 16.63 19.60
C ILE A 209 -0.30 16.97 18.11
N ALA A 210 0.33 16.20 17.22
CA ALA A 210 0.21 16.38 15.78
C ALA A 210 -1.24 16.20 15.32
N GLN A 211 -1.93 15.18 15.82
CA GLN A 211 -3.34 14.93 15.49
C GLN A 211 -4.28 15.99 16.05
N LEU A 212 -3.99 16.53 17.23
CA LEU A 212 -4.71 17.69 17.76
C LEU A 212 -4.61 18.90 16.83
N LYS A 213 -3.41 19.23 16.35
CA LYS A 213 -3.19 20.34 15.40
C LYS A 213 -3.91 20.10 14.07
N LEU A 214 -3.76 18.90 13.52
CA LEU A 214 -4.43 18.52 12.27
C LEU A 214 -5.97 18.59 12.40
N ALA A 215 -6.53 18.20 13.54
CA ALA A 215 -7.97 18.33 13.79
C ALA A 215 -8.41 19.80 13.81
N VAL A 216 -7.62 20.70 14.41
CA VAL A 216 -7.88 22.15 14.38
C VAL A 216 -7.81 22.71 12.95
N GLU A 217 -6.80 22.33 12.17
CA GLU A 217 -6.66 22.73 10.76
C GLU A 217 -7.88 22.29 9.93
N ASN A 218 -8.40 21.09 10.21
CA ASN A 218 -9.62 20.56 9.61
C ASN A 218 -10.92 21.14 10.23
N LYS A 219 -10.83 22.18 11.06
CA LYS A 219 -11.96 22.87 11.70
C LYS A 219 -12.82 21.97 12.60
N VAL A 220 -12.24 20.89 13.12
CA VAL A 220 -12.89 20.01 14.11
C VAL A 220 -12.92 20.74 15.45
N PRO A 221 -14.06 20.75 16.18
CA PRO A 221 -14.19 21.47 17.46
C PRO A 221 -13.54 20.71 18.63
N VAL A 222 -12.28 20.30 18.47
CA VAL A 222 -11.49 19.65 19.52
C VAL A 222 -11.01 20.66 20.55
N LYS A 223 -11.06 20.28 21.83
CA LYS A 223 -10.59 21.08 22.96
C LYS A 223 -9.57 20.28 23.74
N SER A 224 -8.32 20.76 23.73
CA SER A 224 -7.21 20.14 24.45
C SER A 224 -6.38 21.18 25.19
N CYS A 225 -5.97 20.88 26.41
CA CYS A 225 -5.07 21.73 27.20
C CYS A 225 -3.72 21.96 26.48
N PHE A 226 -3.27 21.03 25.63
CA PHE A 226 -2.08 21.23 24.77
C PHE A 226 -2.26 22.35 23.74
N LEU A 227 -3.49 22.61 23.32
CA LEU A 227 -3.85 23.64 22.33
C LEU A 227 -4.21 24.98 22.98
N CYS A 228 -4.24 25.06 24.30
CA CYS A 228 -4.68 26.25 25.01
C CYS A 228 -3.56 27.31 25.04
N LYS A 229 -3.87 28.59 24.81
CA LYS A 229 -2.89 29.70 24.91
C LYS A 229 -2.26 29.85 26.29
N TYR A 230 -2.89 29.28 27.32
CA TYR A 230 -2.41 29.30 28.70
C TYR A 230 -1.60 28.05 29.07
N SER A 231 -1.29 27.18 28.10
CA SER A 231 -0.53 25.96 28.34
C SER A 231 0.94 26.27 28.63
N GLY A 232 1.57 25.34 29.34
CA GLY A 232 2.99 25.28 29.60
C GLY A 232 3.37 23.85 29.98
N ASP A 233 4.67 23.57 29.96
CA ASP A 233 5.18 22.26 30.33
C ASP A 233 5.02 22.03 31.83
N ASN A 234 4.55 20.84 32.20
CA ASN A 234 4.57 20.39 33.59
C ASN A 234 5.76 19.45 33.79
N TYR A 235 6.82 19.94 34.43
CA TYR A 235 8.00 19.12 34.77
C TYR A 235 7.80 18.26 36.02
N ASN A 236 6.67 18.42 36.73
CA ASN A 236 6.30 17.46 37.76
C ASN A 236 5.76 16.21 37.05
N TYR A 237 6.43 15.07 37.24
CA TYR A 237 6.08 13.75 36.71
C TYR A 237 4.79 13.18 37.35
N VAL A 238 3.76 14.00 37.51
CA VAL A 238 2.43 13.56 37.93
C VAL A 238 1.81 12.83 36.75
N GLU A 239 1.59 11.53 36.96
CA GLU A 239 1.00 10.64 35.96
C GLU A 239 -0.31 11.24 35.41
N ASN A 240 -0.47 11.21 34.08
CA ASN A 240 -1.64 11.73 33.36
C ASN A 240 -1.90 13.25 33.45
N GLN A 241 -0.95 14.07 33.93
CA GLN A 241 -1.10 15.53 33.95
C GLN A 241 0.12 16.27 33.36
N PRO A 242 0.42 16.09 32.05
CA PRO A 242 1.64 16.62 31.44
C PRO A 242 1.64 18.13 31.21
N ILE A 243 0.50 18.82 31.41
CA ILE A 243 0.34 20.23 31.04
C ILE A 243 0.14 21.08 32.30
N TYR A 244 0.86 22.18 32.41
CA TYR A 244 0.64 23.17 33.45
C TYR A 244 -0.20 24.34 32.92
N CYS A 245 -1.35 24.59 33.54
CA CYS A 245 -2.20 25.73 33.21
C CYS A 245 -1.68 26.99 33.90
N LYS A 246 -1.06 27.91 33.14
CA LYS A 246 -0.50 29.17 33.67
C LYS A 246 -1.57 30.11 34.25
N ALA A 247 -2.79 30.08 33.71
CA ALA A 247 -3.89 30.93 34.17
C ALA A 247 -4.46 30.48 35.53
N LYS A 248 -4.69 29.17 35.71
CA LYS A 248 -5.27 28.59 36.93
C LYS A 248 -4.23 28.06 37.92
N LYS A 249 -2.94 28.09 37.55
CA LYS A 249 -1.80 27.62 38.36
C LYS A 249 -1.95 26.17 38.85
N MET A 250 -2.37 25.27 37.97
CA MET A 250 -2.60 23.86 38.29
C MET A 250 -2.13 22.95 37.15
N ALA A 251 -1.77 21.71 37.49
CA ALA A 251 -1.53 20.66 36.52
C ALA A 251 -2.86 20.19 35.90
N CYS A 252 -2.82 19.82 34.63
CA CYS A 252 -3.99 19.37 33.89
C CYS A 252 -3.65 18.30 32.86
N ASN A 253 -4.63 17.44 32.59
CA ASN A 253 -4.64 16.53 31.45
C ASN A 253 -5.19 17.23 30.20
N SER A 254 -5.03 16.58 29.04
CA SER A 254 -5.47 17.12 27.75
C SER A 254 -6.97 17.45 27.72
N ASN A 255 -7.84 16.55 28.21
CA ASN A 255 -9.29 16.64 28.02
C ASN A 255 -10.01 17.60 28.98
N GLN A 256 -9.34 18.11 30.03
CA GLN A 256 -9.93 19.13 30.92
C GLN A 256 -10.30 20.43 30.18
N ALA A 257 -9.69 20.71 29.03
CA ALA A 257 -10.06 21.86 28.21
C ALA A 257 -11.50 21.81 27.70
N ALA A 258 -12.09 20.62 27.55
CA ALA A 258 -13.45 20.45 27.05
C ALA A 258 -14.51 21.13 27.93
N GLU A 259 -14.27 21.12 29.24
CA GLU A 259 -15.17 21.62 30.30
C GLU A 259 -14.65 22.93 30.94
N CYS A 260 -13.61 23.54 30.38
CA CYS A 260 -12.96 24.71 30.97
C CYS A 260 -13.42 26.01 30.32
N ASP A 261 -14.12 26.86 31.08
CA ASP A 261 -14.60 28.18 30.61
C ASP A 261 -13.46 29.17 30.25
N TRP A 262 -12.25 28.89 30.75
CA TRP A 262 -11.04 29.68 30.48
C TRP A 262 -10.28 29.18 29.25
N TYR A 263 -10.70 28.08 28.62
CA TYR A 263 -10.03 27.56 27.43
C TYR A 263 -10.07 28.59 26.30
N ARG A 264 -8.90 28.87 25.72
CA ARG A 264 -8.75 29.71 24.53
C ARG A 264 -7.71 29.04 23.65
N LEU A 265 -8.09 28.74 22.41
CA LEU A 265 -7.16 28.20 21.42
C LEU A 265 -6.00 29.19 21.22
N ALA A 266 -4.78 28.67 21.12
CA ALA A 266 -3.57 29.44 20.83
C ALA A 266 -3.51 29.90 19.38
#